data_AF-A0A5E4PV90-F1
#
_entry.id   AF-A0A5E4PV90-F1
#
_cell.length_a   1.000
_cell.length_b   1.000
_cell.length_c   1.000
_cell.angle_alpha   90.00
_cell.angle_beta   90.00
_cell.angle_gamma   90.00
#
_symmetry.space_group_name_H-M   'P 1'
#
loop_
_entity.id
_entity.type
_entity.pdbx_description
1 polymer ?
#
loop_
_entity_poly.entity_id
_entity_poly.type
_entity_poly.pdbx_seq_one_letter_code
_entity_poly.pdbx_strand_id
1 'polypeptide(L)'
;MLGKVIDTLWSEYVWLPPNVTWSDITPGPEKTVNYTNPKHVFFPIPLALAFICLRYVLERVVFAPFGRYLGINAARPRRAPDNPKLEAAYRLAPKNVNQVCNTKF
;
A
#
# COMPACT_ATOMS: atom_id res chain seq x y z
N MET A 1 2.17 -2.39 -23.84
CA MET A 1 0.85 -1.84 -23.46
C MET A 1 0.94 -0.64 -22.52
N LEU A 2 1.86 -0.62 -21.55
CA LEU A 2 2.04 0.50 -20.61
C LEU A 2 2.31 1.86 -21.28
N GLY A 3 3.12 1.89 -22.35
CA GLY A 3 3.42 3.12 -23.10
C GLY A 3 2.17 3.84 -23.61
N LYS A 4 1.20 3.11 -24.20
CA LYS A 4 -0.06 3.69 -24.67
C LYS A 4 -0.88 4.35 -23.56
N VAL A 5 -0.86 3.77 -22.36
CA VAL A 5 -1.57 4.34 -21.21
C VAL A 5 -0.89 5.63 -20.76
N ILE A 6 0.44 5.63 -20.71
CA ILE A 6 1.24 6.82 -20.37
C ILE A 6 1.03 7.92 -21.42
N ASP A 7 1.04 7.58 -22.72
CA ASP A 7 0.78 8.54 -23.80
C ASP A 7 -0.62 9.15 -23.73
N THR A 8 -1.62 8.33 -23.37
CA THR A 8 -3.00 8.80 -23.21
C THR A 8 -3.13 9.71 -21.99
N LEU A 9 -2.52 9.32 -20.87
CA LEU A 9 -2.46 10.13 -19.65
C LEU A 9 -1.71 11.43 -19.87
N TRP A 10 -0.69 11.46 -20.72
CA TRP A 10 0.09 12.66 -21.02
C TRP A 10 -0.44 13.45 -22.23
N SER A 11 -1.64 13.13 -22.70
CA SER A 11 -2.27 13.92 -23.76
C SER A 11 -2.63 15.32 -23.26
N GLU A 12 -2.55 16.29 -24.15
CA GLU A 12 -2.85 17.71 -23.87
C GLU A 12 -4.28 17.89 -23.37
N TYR A 13 -5.23 17.09 -23.88
CA TYR A 13 -6.63 17.14 -23.51
C TYR A 13 -6.92 16.80 -22.04
N VAL A 14 -6.06 16.04 -21.36
CA VAL A 14 -6.29 15.63 -19.96
C VAL A 14 -5.85 16.72 -18.97
N TRP A 15 -4.80 17.47 -19.31
CA TRP A 15 -4.15 18.38 -18.36
C TRP A 15 -4.20 19.85 -18.75
N LEU A 16 -4.24 20.16 -20.06
CA LEU A 16 -4.10 21.51 -20.57
C LEU A 16 -5.45 22.07 -21.05
N PRO A 17 -5.68 23.38 -20.88
CA PRO A 17 -6.81 24.06 -21.50
C PRO A 17 -6.68 24.06 -23.03
N PRO A 18 -7.79 24.26 -23.76
CA PRO A 18 -7.76 24.32 -25.22
C PRO A 18 -6.81 25.43 -25.71
N ASN A 19 -6.06 25.14 -26.76
CA ASN A 19 -5.04 26.00 -27.39
C ASN A 19 -3.67 26.08 -26.69
N VAL A 20 -3.36 25.20 -25.74
CA VAL A 20 -2.01 25.11 -25.13
C VAL A 20 -1.44 23.72 -25.37
N THR A 21 -0.19 23.65 -25.81
CA THR A 21 0.53 22.38 -26.05
C THR A 21 1.70 22.21 -25.08
N TRP A 22 2.20 20.97 -24.93
CA TRP A 22 3.37 20.72 -24.08
C TRP A 22 4.66 21.37 -24.61
N SER A 23 4.74 21.66 -25.91
CA SER A 23 5.88 22.40 -26.48
C SER A 23 5.93 23.86 -26.01
N ASP A 24 4.77 24.45 -25.72
CA ASP A 24 4.67 25.83 -25.25
C ASP A 24 5.14 25.97 -23.79
N ILE A 25 5.03 24.91 -23.01
CA ILE A 25 5.45 24.86 -21.60
C ILE A 25 6.91 24.43 -21.45
N THR A 26 7.47 23.73 -22.45
CA THR A 26 8.86 23.26 -22.41
C THR A 26 9.83 24.44 -22.32
N PRO A 27 10.78 24.47 -21.36
CA PRO A 27 11.70 25.58 -21.19
C PRO A 27 12.59 25.75 -22.43
N GLY A 28 12.63 26.97 -22.95
CA GLY A 28 13.43 27.34 -24.11
C GLY A 28 14.25 28.60 -23.82
N PRO A 29 15.30 28.89 -24.62
CA PRO A 29 16.24 29.99 -24.37
C PRO A 29 15.58 31.38 -24.39
N GLU A 30 14.39 31.50 -24.98
CA GLU A 30 13.63 32.75 -25.09
C GLU A 30 12.58 32.94 -23.98
N LYS A 31 12.37 31.94 -23.11
CA LYS A 31 11.28 31.96 -22.12
C LYS A 31 11.81 32.44 -20.77
N THR A 32 11.27 33.55 -20.27
CA THR A 32 11.61 34.15 -18.96
C THR A 32 11.16 33.31 -17.77
N VAL A 33 10.20 32.41 -17.96
CA VAL A 33 9.65 31.52 -16.92
C VAL A 33 10.05 30.08 -17.20
N ASN A 34 10.80 29.48 -16.28
CA ASN A 34 11.20 28.08 -16.33
C ASN A 34 10.17 27.21 -15.59
N TYR A 35 9.36 26.45 -16.32
CA TYR A 35 8.38 25.53 -15.75
C TYR A 35 9.01 24.19 -15.37
N THR A 36 8.55 23.58 -14.28
CA THR A 36 8.99 22.23 -13.86
C THR A 36 8.64 21.20 -14.93
N ASN A 37 9.61 20.32 -15.24
CA ASN A 37 9.37 19.23 -16.18
C ASN A 37 8.32 18.26 -15.60
N PRO A 38 7.19 18.07 -16.28
CA PRO A 38 6.09 17.32 -15.70
C PRO A 38 6.44 15.81 -15.61
N LYS A 39 7.47 15.33 -16.33
CA LYS A 39 8.01 13.97 -16.18
C LYS A 39 8.57 13.67 -14.79
N HIS A 40 8.81 14.68 -13.95
CA HIS A 40 9.30 14.46 -12.59
C HIS A 40 8.31 13.71 -11.69
N VAL A 41 7.01 13.69 -12.04
CA VAL A 41 5.96 12.96 -11.31
C VAL A 41 6.20 11.45 -11.29
N PHE A 42 6.99 10.91 -12.23
CA PHE A 42 7.32 9.49 -12.26
C PHE A 42 8.43 9.08 -11.29
N PHE A 43 9.28 9.99 -10.79
CA PHE A 43 10.33 9.68 -9.81
C PHE A 43 9.84 9.24 -8.43
N PRO A 44 8.78 9.84 -7.83
CA PRO A 44 8.30 9.41 -6.52
C PRO A 44 7.69 7.99 -6.55
N ILE A 45 7.23 7.49 -7.69
CA ILE A 45 6.63 6.15 -7.80
C ILE A 45 7.62 5.02 -7.49
N PRO A 46 8.78 4.88 -8.17
CA PRO A 46 9.78 3.88 -7.81
C PRO A 46 10.38 4.14 -6.44
N LEU A 47 10.49 5.41 -6.03
CA LEU A 47 10.97 5.77 -4.70
C LEU A 47 10.03 5.26 -3.60
N ALA A 48 8.71 5.44 -3.76
CA ALA A 48 7.71 4.93 -2.83
C ALA A 48 7.74 3.39 -2.77
N LEU A 49 7.87 2.72 -3.92
CA LEU A 49 8.07 1.27 -3.95
C LEU A 49 9.33 0.85 -3.18
N ALA A 50 10.44 1.55 -3.36
CA ALA A 50 11.67 1.30 -2.61
C ALA A 50 11.47 1.48 -1.09
N PHE A 51 10.77 2.53 -0.66
CA PHE A 51 10.43 2.75 0.76
C PHE A 51 9.52 1.66 1.32
N ILE A 52 8.53 1.19 0.56
CA ILE A 52 7.64 0.10 0.99
C ILE A 52 8.44 -1.21 1.12
N CYS A 53 9.28 -1.51 0.14
CA CYS A 53 10.18 -2.67 0.20
C CYS A 53 11.12 -2.58 1.40
N LEU A 54 11.75 -1.42 1.60
CA LEU A 54 12.62 -1.17 2.75
C LEU A 54 11.87 -1.37 4.07
N ARG A 55 10.67 -0.81 4.20
CA ARG A 55 9.82 -1.01 5.38
C ARG A 55 9.57 -2.49 5.63
N TYR A 56 9.20 -3.24 4.59
CA TYR A 56 8.91 -4.66 4.71
C TYR A 56 10.13 -5.48 5.11
N VAL A 57 11.29 -5.18 4.51
CA VAL A 57 12.56 -5.81 4.85
C VAL A 57 12.93 -5.51 6.30
N LEU A 58 12.84 -4.26 6.74
CA LEU A 58 13.11 -3.89 8.14
C LEU A 58 12.17 -4.65 9.08
N GLU A 59 10.86 -4.68 8.82
CA GLU A 59 9.88 -5.42 9.61
C GLU A 59 10.22 -6.91 9.73
N ARG A 60 10.57 -7.55 8.62
CA ARG A 60 10.82 -9.00 8.59
C ARG A 60 12.22 -9.39 9.07
N VAL A 61 13.23 -8.59 8.77
CA VAL A 61 14.64 -8.92 9.00
C VAL A 61 15.15 -8.30 10.29
N VAL A 62 14.64 -7.16 10.72
CA VAL A 62 15.06 -6.49 11.96
C VAL A 62 14.04 -6.71 13.06
N PHE A 63 12.78 -6.33 12.85
CA PHE A 63 11.77 -6.40 13.92
C PHE A 63 11.38 -7.84 14.29
N ALA A 64 11.28 -8.76 13.32
CA ALA A 64 10.93 -10.16 13.63
C ALA A 64 11.98 -10.90 14.49
N PRO A 65 13.30 -10.86 14.18
CA PRO A 65 14.28 -11.45 15.09
C PRO A 65 14.44 -10.61 16.36
N PHE A 66 14.34 -9.28 16.30
CA PHE A 66 14.36 -8.44 17.51
C PHE A 66 13.26 -8.84 18.50
N GLY A 67 12.01 -9.03 18.02
CA GLY A 67 10.93 -9.54 18.85
C GLY A 67 11.22 -10.92 19.45
N ARG A 68 11.86 -11.82 18.70
CA ARG A 68 12.33 -13.12 19.20
C ARG A 68 13.42 -12.98 20.26
N TYR A 69 14.38 -12.06 20.08
CA TYR A 69 15.42 -11.77 21.07
C TYR A 69 14.83 -11.20 22.36
N LEU A 70 13.74 -10.41 22.27
CA LEU A 70 12.98 -9.95 23.44
C LEU A 70 12.06 -11.01 24.06
N GLY A 71 12.07 -12.26 23.56
CA GLY A 71 11.24 -13.35 24.07
C GLY A 71 9.75 -13.25 23.68
N ILE A 72 9.37 -12.24 22.87
CA ILE A 72 8.04 -12.11 22.30
C ILE A 72 7.96 -13.06 21.11
N ASN A 73 7.61 -14.31 21.38
CA ASN A 73 7.23 -15.25 20.33
C ASN A 73 6.10 -14.59 19.53
N ALA A 74 6.31 -14.41 18.22
CA ALA A 74 5.35 -13.78 17.34
C ALA A 74 3.95 -14.32 17.66
N ALA A 75 3.10 -13.45 18.23
CA ALA A 75 1.73 -13.77 18.60
C ALA A 75 0.91 -13.88 17.31
N ARG A 76 1.27 -14.84 16.45
CA ARG A 76 0.39 -15.26 15.38
C ARG A 76 -0.86 -15.75 16.10
N PRO A 77 -2.07 -15.29 15.72
CA PRO A 77 -3.30 -15.83 16.26
C PRO A 77 -3.24 -17.34 16.10
N ARG A 78 -3.07 -18.05 17.23
CA ARG A 78 -3.11 -19.50 17.22
C ARG A 78 -4.53 -19.84 16.83
N ARG A 79 -4.71 -20.49 15.69
CA ARG A 79 -6.00 -21.09 15.37
C ARG A 79 -6.34 -22.03 16.51
N ALA A 80 -7.58 -21.94 17.01
CA ALA A 80 -8.07 -22.89 17.97
C ALA A 80 -7.88 -24.32 17.40
N PRO A 81 -7.45 -25.30 18.21
CA PRO A 81 -7.40 -26.68 17.77
C PRO A 81 -8.79 -27.15 17.32
N ASP A 82 -8.85 -27.94 16.26
CA ASP A 82 -10.12 -28.50 15.77
C ASP A 82 -10.68 -29.47 16.83
N ASN A 83 -11.81 -29.10 17.45
CA ASN A 83 -12.47 -29.93 18.45
C ASN A 83 -13.91 -30.25 18.00
N PRO A 84 -14.18 -31.49 17.53
CA PRO A 84 -15.48 -31.84 16.98
C PRO A 84 -16.63 -31.72 17.98
N LYS A 85 -16.35 -31.85 19.30
CA LYS A 85 -17.36 -31.67 20.34
C LYS A 85 -17.81 -30.20 20.46
N LEU A 86 -16.86 -29.27 20.36
CA LEU A 86 -17.14 -27.83 20.40
C LEU A 86 -17.86 -27.37 19.13
N GLU A 87 -17.47 -27.91 17.98
CA GLU A 87 -18.14 -27.65 16.69
C GLU A 87 -19.59 -28.16 16.69
N ALA A 88 -19.83 -29.37 17.21
CA ALA A 88 -21.18 -29.91 17.35
C ALA A 88 -22.02 -29.07 18.32
N ALA A 89 -21.46 -28.66 19.46
CA ALA A 89 -22.13 -27.79 20.42
C ALA A 89 -22.45 -26.41 19.81
N TYR A 90 -21.53 -25.83 19.05
CA TYR A 90 -21.71 -24.55 18.36
C TYR A 90 -22.86 -24.61 17.33
N ARG A 91 -22.95 -25.71 16.58
CA ARG A 91 -24.02 -25.92 15.59
C ARG A 91 -25.40 -26.12 16.21
N LEU A 92 -25.45 -26.71 17.41
CA LEU A 92 -26.69 -26.95 18.15
C LEU A 92 -27.13 -25.75 18.99
N ALA A 93 -26.23 -24.81 19.26
CA ALA A 93 -26.52 -23.63 20.06
C ALA A 93 -27.41 -22.64 19.28
N PRO A 94 -28.49 -22.11 19.90
CA PRO A 94 -29.23 -20.99 19.33
C PRO A 94 -28.30 -19.78 19.21
N LYS A 95 -28.40 -19.05 18.09
CA LYS A 95 -27.53 -17.92 17.76
C LYS A 95 -27.80 -16.74 18.71
N ASN A 96 -27.20 -16.78 19.90
CA ASN A 96 -27.28 -15.69 20.87
C ASN A 96 -26.13 -14.71 20.59
N VAL A 97 -26.48 -13.50 20.16
CA VAL A 97 -25.56 -12.47 19.65
C VAL A 97 -24.62 -11.91 20.74
N ASN A 98 -24.81 -12.30 22.00
CA ASN A 98 -24.15 -11.68 23.17
C ASN A 98 -23.02 -12.52 23.80
N GLN A 99 -22.28 -13.33 23.05
CA GLN A 99 -21.02 -13.88 23.57
C GLN A 99 -19.91 -12.83 23.51
N VAL A 100 -19.95 -11.90 24.46
CA VAL A 100 -18.83 -11.03 24.80
C VAL A 100 -17.72 -11.93 25.34
N CYS A 101 -16.65 -12.10 24.57
CA CYS A 101 -15.42 -12.75 25.02
C CYS A 101 -14.87 -12.00 26.24
N ASN A 102 -15.15 -12.51 27.43
CA ASN A 102 -14.52 -12.05 28.65
C ASN A 102 -13.24 -12.87 28.84
N THR A 103 -12.19 -12.53 28.10
CA THR A 103 -10.84 -13.03 28.35
C THR A 103 -10.21 -12.12 29.41
N LYS A 104 -10.39 -12.45 30.69
CA LYS A 104 -9.44 -12.00 31.72
C LYS A 104 -8.20 -12.89 31.62
N PHE A 105 -7.07 -12.22 31.38
CA PHE A 105 -5.72 -12.76 31.53
C PHE A 105 -5.47 -13.20 32.98
#